data_AF-A0A0C4ER31-F1
#
_entry.id   AF-A0A0C4ER31-F1
#
_cell.length_a   1.000
_cell.length_b   1.000
_cell.length_c   1.000
_cell.angle_alpha   90.00
_cell.angle_beta   90.00
_cell.angle_gamma   90.00
#
_symmetry.space_group_name_H-M   'P 1'
#
loop_
_entity.id
_entity.type
_entity.pdbx_description
1 polymer ?
#
loop_
_entity_poly.entity_id
_entity_poly.type
_entity_poly.pdbx_seq_one_letter_code
_entity_poly.pdbx_strand_id
1 'polypeptide(L)'
;MPVSLHSHSGQFCKHATGTLDSVIRTAIDRGFISYGLSEHMPRDRVQDLYPEESEIQPCELSEQFDRFIAEAGRLKQLYSSKIGLLVGVETELIEPSNTFELLDRTLARHRDILDYLVGSVHHVNQIPIDFDRPTFDQAVLSFDSKNHSLEPVYQLCEAYFDSQYMLINKYRPEVIGHFDLCLLFNPDLDLQAAPAVWTKAERNIRLAISYGALFEVNSASIRKGWSTPYPSPPILQLIIALDGRLTLSDDSHGSDRVGLNYDKSFDYLKAHNVPTLWYLIPASEDNPILQPRGKVSAVRIPGLWWQHPFWSHVTSPNYVTATSASDHFEGLSQHTSSSCSSMPIELASLNFQPSQDTNKNPKGERFKWSQFPIDRFTNQTWFIVSSSLPFWKNKKNATISYSNLDNEASSVMYDLVEYHGSLTDKPSSKRKQIEGIDRPKSDNNEEDQLVEWRWRGKGLLRLLSSDWQVIGYNLSGSGNGFDDGKNSGPDWVITFFRQTLLTPTGIDIYSRSPSSLPNQLKEQLLQAIRDHPCNVVSSLVDSMFDIPHDLP
;
A
#
# COMPACT_ATOMS: atom_id res chain seq x y z
N MET A 1 -19.53 -5.82 14.16
CA MET A 1 -18.63 -4.89 13.45
C MET A 1 -17.19 -5.36 13.69
N PRO A 2 -16.26 -5.29 12.74
CA PRO A 2 -16.24 -4.43 11.58
C PRO A 2 -16.99 -5.06 10.41
N VAL A 3 -17.24 -4.24 9.41
CA VAL A 3 -17.82 -4.61 8.12
C VAL A 3 -16.86 -4.09 7.05
N SER A 4 -16.79 -4.76 5.90
CA SER A 4 -16.23 -4.19 4.67
C SER A 4 -17.21 -4.50 3.55
N LEU A 5 -17.56 -3.53 2.71
CA LEU A 5 -18.42 -3.75 1.54
C LEU A 5 -17.65 -3.59 0.22
N HIS A 6 -16.32 -3.67 0.28
CA HIS A 6 -15.47 -3.52 -0.90
C HIS A 6 -14.24 -4.43 -0.75
N SER A 7 -14.16 -5.50 -1.55
CA SER A 7 -12.98 -6.37 -1.55
C SER A 7 -12.85 -7.21 -2.82
N HIS A 8 -11.60 -7.62 -3.08
CA HIS A 8 -11.10 -8.29 -4.27
C HIS A 8 -10.21 -9.48 -3.88
N SER A 9 -9.90 -10.35 -4.85
CA SER A 9 -9.00 -11.49 -4.61
C SER A 9 -8.09 -11.77 -5.81
N GLY A 10 -6.86 -12.21 -5.55
CA GLY A 10 -5.91 -12.55 -6.62
C GLY A 10 -6.36 -13.70 -7.54
N GLN A 11 -7.34 -14.47 -7.10
CA GLN A 11 -7.98 -15.51 -7.91
C GLN A 11 -8.76 -14.93 -9.11
N PHE A 12 -9.28 -13.70 -8.97
CA PHE A 12 -10.16 -13.08 -9.96
C PHE A 12 -9.76 -11.65 -10.36
N CYS A 13 -8.69 -11.09 -9.77
CA CYS A 13 -8.13 -9.78 -10.10
C CYS A 13 -6.59 -9.86 -10.18
N LYS A 14 -6.01 -9.30 -11.25
CA LYS A 14 -4.58 -9.45 -11.59
C LYS A 14 -3.65 -8.70 -10.65
N HIS A 15 -4.10 -7.59 -10.08
CA HIS A 15 -3.37 -6.77 -9.11
C HIS A 15 -3.72 -7.09 -7.64
N ALA A 16 -4.50 -8.16 -7.41
CA ALA A 16 -4.77 -8.72 -6.10
C ALA A 16 -3.96 -10.00 -5.84
N THR A 17 -4.02 -10.50 -4.61
CA THR A 17 -3.32 -11.72 -4.17
C THR A 17 -4.26 -12.66 -3.41
N GLY A 18 -3.87 -13.93 -3.28
CA GLY A 18 -4.63 -14.93 -2.53
C GLY A 18 -5.91 -15.42 -3.23
N THR A 19 -6.54 -16.43 -2.63
CA THR A 19 -7.84 -16.95 -3.08
C THR A 19 -8.98 -16.18 -2.42
N LEU A 20 -10.17 -16.18 -3.04
CA LEU A 20 -11.36 -15.58 -2.44
C LEU A 20 -11.68 -16.22 -1.07
N ASP A 21 -11.51 -17.55 -0.95
CA ASP A 21 -11.63 -18.28 0.31
C ASP A 21 -10.66 -17.79 1.38
N SER A 22 -9.39 -17.51 1.03
CA SER A 22 -8.40 -17.01 1.99
C SER A 22 -8.72 -15.60 2.51
N VAL A 23 -9.27 -14.73 1.66
CA VAL A 23 -9.74 -13.40 2.04
C VAL A 23 -10.91 -13.53 3.03
N ILE A 24 -11.90 -14.38 2.72
CA ILE A 24 -13.06 -14.62 3.58
C ILE A 24 -12.66 -15.20 4.95
N ARG A 25 -11.78 -16.21 4.97
CA ARG A 25 -11.28 -16.78 6.23
C ARG A 25 -10.60 -15.72 7.09
N THR A 26 -9.79 -14.87 6.47
CA THR A 26 -9.13 -13.78 7.19
C THR A 26 -10.15 -12.78 7.75
N ALA A 27 -11.21 -12.47 7.00
CA ALA A 27 -12.30 -11.63 7.51
C ALA A 27 -13.01 -12.27 8.72
N ILE A 28 -13.28 -13.57 8.67
CA ILE A 28 -13.84 -14.33 9.80
C ILE A 28 -12.89 -14.28 11.00
N ASP A 29 -11.60 -14.54 10.80
CA ASP A 29 -10.59 -14.56 11.86
C ASP A 29 -10.39 -13.18 12.50
N ARG A 30 -10.56 -12.10 11.72
CA ARG A 30 -10.55 -10.71 12.21
C ARG A 30 -11.89 -10.26 12.80
N GLY A 31 -12.88 -11.14 12.88
CA GLY A 31 -14.17 -10.87 13.53
C GLY A 31 -15.13 -10.01 12.72
N PHE A 32 -14.98 -9.95 11.39
CA PHE A 32 -15.96 -9.30 10.52
C PHE A 32 -17.31 -9.97 10.64
N ILE A 33 -18.36 -9.17 10.82
CA ILE A 33 -19.74 -9.70 10.89
C ILE A 33 -20.40 -9.71 9.52
N SER A 34 -19.96 -8.83 8.61
CA SER A 34 -20.43 -8.75 7.24
C SER A 34 -19.27 -8.34 6.33
N TYR A 35 -19.20 -8.98 5.16
CA TYR A 35 -18.11 -8.78 4.23
C TYR A 35 -18.60 -8.88 2.78
N GLY A 36 -18.29 -7.85 2.00
CA GLY A 36 -18.68 -7.70 0.62
C GLY A 36 -17.61 -8.22 -0.33
N LEU A 37 -18.00 -9.12 -1.23
CA LEU A 37 -17.16 -9.67 -2.30
C LEU A 37 -17.52 -8.91 -3.57
N SER A 38 -16.71 -7.96 -4.01
CA SER A 38 -17.09 -6.96 -5.02
C SER A 38 -16.03 -6.84 -6.10
N GLU A 39 -15.73 -7.95 -6.79
CA GLU A 39 -14.70 -7.95 -7.83
C GLU A 39 -15.01 -6.92 -8.93
N HIS A 40 -13.97 -6.44 -9.61
CA HIS A 40 -14.13 -5.49 -10.72
C HIS A 40 -15.02 -6.09 -11.81
N MET A 41 -15.92 -5.28 -12.38
CA MET A 41 -16.66 -5.69 -13.57
C MET A 41 -15.70 -6.01 -14.72
N PRO A 42 -16.04 -6.97 -15.62
CA PRO A 42 -15.18 -7.27 -16.76
C PRO A 42 -15.16 -6.10 -17.76
N ARG A 43 -14.21 -6.15 -18.69
CA ARG A 43 -14.09 -5.25 -19.85
C ARG A 43 -14.38 -6.03 -21.13
N ASP A 44 -15.05 -5.43 -22.12
CA ASP A 44 -15.40 -6.10 -23.39
C ASP A 44 -14.69 -5.52 -24.64
N ARG A 45 -13.81 -4.53 -24.44
CA ARG A 45 -12.98 -3.89 -25.47
C ARG A 45 -11.49 -4.04 -25.14
N VAL A 46 -10.69 -4.39 -26.14
CA VAL A 46 -9.24 -4.63 -25.98
C VAL A 46 -8.50 -3.36 -25.54
N GLN A 47 -8.89 -2.19 -26.05
CA GLN A 47 -8.26 -0.92 -25.71
C GLN A 47 -8.57 -0.42 -24.30
N ASP A 48 -9.54 -1.04 -23.63
CA ASP A 48 -9.94 -0.67 -22.27
C ASP A 48 -9.26 -1.60 -21.23
N LEU A 49 -8.44 -2.57 -21.65
CA LEU A 49 -7.68 -3.45 -20.78
C LEU A 49 -6.55 -2.68 -20.08
N TYR A 50 -6.36 -2.95 -18.79
CA TYR A 50 -5.20 -2.42 -18.06
C TYR A 50 -3.90 -3.05 -18.58
N PRO A 51 -2.74 -2.41 -18.38
CA PRO A 51 -1.45 -2.96 -18.82
C PRO A 51 -1.18 -4.38 -18.30
N GLU A 52 -1.60 -4.69 -17.07
CA GLU A 52 -1.49 -6.02 -16.45
C GLU A 52 -2.46 -7.08 -16.99
N GLU A 53 -3.41 -6.66 -17.81
CA GLU A 53 -4.38 -7.51 -18.52
C GLU A 53 -4.03 -7.64 -20.01
N SER A 54 -2.92 -7.07 -20.46
CA SER A 54 -2.53 -7.04 -21.87
C SER A 54 -2.35 -8.44 -22.52
N GLU A 55 -2.14 -9.47 -21.70
CA GLU A 55 -1.97 -10.86 -22.15
C GLU A 55 -3.29 -11.66 -22.21
N ILE A 56 -4.42 -11.10 -21.79
CA ILE A 56 -5.72 -11.78 -21.79
C ILE A 56 -6.71 -11.09 -22.73
N GLN A 57 -7.64 -11.86 -23.29
CA GLN A 57 -8.71 -11.31 -24.12
C GLN A 57 -9.91 -10.87 -23.27
N PRO A 58 -10.72 -9.90 -23.75
CA PRO A 58 -11.94 -9.48 -23.04
C PRO A 58 -12.91 -10.64 -22.72
N CYS A 59 -12.97 -11.67 -23.57
CA CYS A 59 -13.76 -12.87 -23.27
C CYS A 59 -13.24 -13.66 -22.06
N GLU A 60 -11.92 -13.72 -21.87
CA GLU A 60 -11.30 -14.39 -20.72
C GLU A 60 -11.58 -13.63 -19.41
N LEU A 61 -11.65 -12.29 -19.44
CA LEU A 61 -12.11 -11.49 -18.31
C LEU A 61 -13.57 -11.77 -17.97
N SER A 62 -14.45 -11.84 -18.99
CA SER A 62 -15.85 -12.23 -18.76
C SER A 62 -15.98 -13.62 -18.14
N GLU A 63 -15.21 -14.61 -18.62
CA GLU A 63 -15.20 -15.97 -18.06
C GLU A 63 -14.60 -16.02 -16.65
N GLN A 64 -13.58 -15.18 -16.37
CA GLN A 64 -13.04 -15.02 -15.02
C GLN A 64 -14.10 -14.46 -14.07
N PHE A 65 -14.86 -13.46 -14.49
CA PHE A 65 -15.94 -12.88 -13.71
C PHE A 65 -17.09 -13.88 -13.49
N ASP A 66 -17.46 -14.67 -14.50
CA ASP A 66 -18.45 -15.75 -14.36
C ASP A 66 -18.00 -16.78 -13.29
N ARG A 67 -16.71 -17.13 -13.27
CA ARG A 67 -16.13 -18.01 -12.24
C ARG A 67 -16.11 -17.36 -10.85
N PHE A 68 -15.85 -16.05 -10.77
CA PHE A 68 -15.96 -15.29 -9.52
C PHE A 68 -17.37 -15.39 -8.95
N ILE A 69 -18.40 -15.10 -9.74
CA ILE A 69 -19.80 -15.14 -9.28
C ILE A 69 -20.19 -16.53 -8.77
N ALA A 70 -19.81 -17.59 -9.50
CA ALA A 70 -20.07 -18.95 -9.08
C ALA A 70 -19.38 -19.30 -7.75
N GLU A 71 -18.11 -18.94 -7.59
CA GLU A 71 -17.34 -19.23 -6.39
C GLU A 71 -17.80 -18.38 -5.19
N ALA A 72 -18.06 -17.09 -5.40
CA ALA A 72 -18.61 -16.20 -4.39
C ALA A 72 -19.97 -16.70 -3.88
N GLY A 73 -20.85 -17.16 -4.76
CA GLY A 73 -22.13 -17.79 -4.40
C GLY A 73 -21.94 -19.06 -3.56
N ARG A 74 -21.00 -19.94 -3.95
CA ARG A 74 -20.67 -21.16 -3.19
C ARG A 74 -20.11 -20.85 -1.80
N LEU A 75 -19.18 -19.90 -1.71
CA LEU A 75 -18.55 -19.49 -0.44
C LEU A 75 -19.53 -18.75 0.48
N LYS A 76 -20.43 -17.93 -0.08
CA LYS A 76 -21.55 -17.30 0.65
C LYS A 76 -22.41 -18.35 1.37
N GLN A 77 -22.74 -19.45 0.68
CA GLN A 77 -23.48 -20.55 1.31
C GLN A 77 -22.64 -21.28 2.36
N LEU A 78 -21.39 -21.62 2.03
CA LEU A 78 -20.48 -22.36 2.90
C LEU A 78 -20.21 -21.66 4.23
N TYR A 79 -20.07 -20.33 4.23
CA TYR A 79 -19.74 -19.55 5.41
C TYR A 79 -20.93 -18.80 6.04
N SER A 80 -22.16 -19.07 5.58
CA SER A 80 -23.38 -18.40 6.04
C SER A 80 -23.61 -18.45 7.56
N SER A 81 -23.11 -19.47 8.25
CA SER A 81 -23.19 -19.60 9.72
C SER A 81 -22.10 -18.85 10.48
N LYS A 82 -21.07 -18.33 9.79
CA LYS A 82 -19.89 -17.67 10.39
C LYS A 82 -19.83 -16.17 10.12
N ILE A 83 -20.24 -15.73 8.93
CA ILE A 83 -20.15 -14.33 8.49
C ILE A 83 -21.23 -14.01 7.45
N GLY A 84 -21.77 -12.79 7.49
CA GLY A 84 -22.72 -12.32 6.50
C GLY A 84 -22.03 -11.88 5.20
N LEU A 85 -22.03 -12.75 4.18
CA LEU A 85 -21.42 -12.44 2.89
C LEU A 85 -22.44 -11.85 1.91
N LEU A 86 -22.03 -10.79 1.22
CA LEU A 86 -22.77 -10.19 0.11
C LEU A 86 -21.90 -10.25 -1.15
N VAL A 87 -22.48 -10.68 -2.26
CA VAL A 87 -21.82 -10.71 -3.57
C VAL A 87 -22.21 -9.45 -4.32
N GLY A 88 -21.23 -8.69 -4.76
CA GLY A 88 -21.43 -7.49 -5.55
C GLY A 88 -20.46 -7.44 -6.71
N VAL A 89 -20.45 -6.28 -7.35
CA VAL A 89 -19.48 -5.93 -8.38
C VAL A 89 -19.08 -4.48 -8.18
N GLU A 90 -17.79 -4.21 -8.29
CA GLU A 90 -17.31 -2.85 -8.42
C GLU A 90 -17.44 -2.42 -9.88
N THR A 91 -18.21 -1.36 -10.11
CA THR A 91 -18.44 -0.84 -11.45
C THR A 91 -17.23 -0.06 -11.95
N GLU A 92 -17.14 0.07 -13.27
CA GLU A 92 -16.31 1.08 -13.91
C GLU A 92 -17.16 1.97 -14.83
N LEU A 93 -16.59 3.08 -15.28
CA LEU A 93 -17.15 3.90 -16.36
C LEU A 93 -16.02 4.42 -17.25
N ILE A 94 -15.83 3.78 -18.40
CA ILE A 94 -14.77 4.10 -19.36
C ILE A 94 -15.35 4.87 -20.54
N GLU A 95 -16.12 4.20 -21.39
CA GLU A 95 -16.93 4.80 -22.46
C GLU A 95 -18.40 4.53 -22.13
N PRO A 96 -19.23 5.57 -21.92
CA PRO A 96 -20.57 5.38 -21.35
C PRO A 96 -21.44 4.38 -22.09
N SER A 97 -21.51 4.42 -23.43
CA SER A 97 -22.44 3.59 -24.19
C SER A 97 -22.11 2.11 -24.04
N ASN A 98 -20.85 1.76 -24.25
CA ASN A 98 -20.34 0.40 -24.15
C ASN A 98 -20.33 -0.11 -22.71
N THR A 99 -19.79 0.67 -21.76
CA THR A 99 -19.72 0.25 -20.35
C THR A 99 -21.11 -0.01 -19.79
N PHE A 100 -22.09 0.82 -20.15
CA PHE A 100 -23.47 0.64 -19.72
C PHE A 100 -24.14 -0.59 -20.35
N GLU A 101 -23.91 -0.86 -21.63
CA GLU A 101 -24.41 -2.09 -22.26
C GLU A 101 -23.81 -3.34 -21.59
N LEU A 102 -22.50 -3.34 -21.33
CA LEU A 102 -21.81 -4.42 -20.66
C LEU A 102 -22.37 -4.65 -19.24
N LEU A 103 -22.51 -3.58 -18.45
CA LEU A 103 -23.06 -3.67 -17.10
C LEU A 103 -24.51 -4.15 -17.10
N ASP A 104 -25.35 -3.68 -18.03
CA ASP A 104 -26.74 -4.14 -18.18
C ASP A 104 -26.80 -5.66 -18.45
N ARG A 105 -25.92 -6.17 -19.33
CA ARG A 105 -25.81 -7.62 -19.61
C ARG A 105 -25.29 -8.41 -18.41
N THR A 106 -24.26 -7.92 -17.72
CA THR A 106 -23.68 -8.57 -16.53
C THR A 106 -24.70 -8.66 -15.39
N LEU A 107 -25.43 -7.58 -15.12
CA LEU A 107 -26.48 -7.55 -14.10
C LEU A 107 -27.64 -8.48 -14.44
N ALA A 108 -28.04 -8.56 -15.71
CA ALA A 108 -29.08 -9.48 -16.16
C ALA A 108 -28.63 -10.95 -16.04
N ARG A 109 -27.38 -11.26 -16.43
CA ARG A 109 -26.82 -12.62 -16.40
C ARG A 109 -26.68 -13.17 -14.99
N HIS A 110 -26.25 -12.34 -14.02
CA HIS A 110 -25.96 -12.78 -12.66
C HIS A 110 -27.00 -12.32 -11.63
N ARG A 111 -28.21 -12.00 -12.10
CA ARG A 111 -29.28 -11.41 -11.30
C ARG A 111 -29.60 -12.18 -10.04
N ASP A 112 -29.44 -13.51 -10.01
CA ASP A 112 -29.81 -14.33 -8.85
C ASP A 112 -28.75 -14.31 -7.74
N ILE A 113 -27.48 -14.13 -8.09
CA ILE A 113 -26.36 -14.20 -7.14
C ILE A 113 -25.92 -12.81 -6.68
N LEU A 114 -25.91 -11.82 -7.59
CA LEU A 114 -25.52 -10.45 -7.26
C LEU A 114 -26.52 -9.80 -6.30
N ASP A 115 -26.02 -9.27 -5.19
CA ASP A 115 -26.77 -8.60 -4.15
C ASP A 115 -26.69 -7.07 -4.28
N TYR A 116 -25.51 -6.53 -4.61
CA TYR A 116 -25.24 -5.09 -4.57
C TYR A 116 -24.19 -4.62 -5.59
N LEU A 117 -23.96 -3.31 -5.67
CA LEU A 117 -23.03 -2.62 -6.56
C LEU A 117 -22.21 -1.67 -5.70
N VAL A 118 -20.90 -1.66 -5.95
CA VAL A 118 -20.02 -0.57 -5.54
C VAL A 118 -19.85 0.34 -6.75
N GLY A 119 -20.42 1.54 -6.65
CA GLY A 119 -20.41 2.54 -7.71
C GLY A 119 -19.10 3.29 -7.75
N SER A 120 -18.16 2.80 -8.55
CA SER A 120 -16.83 3.38 -8.72
C SER A 120 -16.61 3.91 -10.13
N VAL A 121 -15.71 4.90 -10.24
CA VAL A 121 -15.22 5.44 -11.51
C VAL A 121 -13.70 5.48 -11.41
N HIS A 122 -12.99 4.89 -12.37
CA HIS A 122 -11.53 4.81 -12.38
C HIS A 122 -10.91 5.45 -13.62
N HIS A 123 -11.73 6.05 -14.48
CA HIS A 123 -11.31 6.65 -15.74
C HIS A 123 -11.86 8.06 -15.91
N VAL A 124 -11.05 8.92 -16.53
CA VAL A 124 -11.48 10.22 -17.07
C VAL A 124 -10.99 10.29 -18.52
N ASN A 125 -11.88 10.68 -19.44
CA ASN A 125 -11.60 10.68 -20.87
C ASN A 125 -11.06 9.33 -21.39
N GLN A 126 -11.61 8.21 -20.86
CA GLN A 126 -11.15 6.84 -21.14
C GLN A 126 -9.70 6.53 -20.71
N ILE A 127 -9.08 7.38 -19.88
CA ILE A 127 -7.73 7.18 -19.35
C ILE A 127 -7.82 6.82 -17.86
N PRO A 128 -7.14 5.76 -17.39
CA PRO A 128 -7.11 5.41 -15.96
C PRO A 128 -6.54 6.54 -15.10
N ILE A 129 -7.16 6.79 -13.94
CA ILE A 129 -6.72 7.84 -13.01
C ILE A 129 -6.09 7.30 -11.72
N ASP A 130 -6.09 5.98 -11.53
CA ASP A 130 -5.69 5.31 -10.30
C ASP A 130 -4.65 4.21 -10.47
N PHE A 131 -4.23 3.96 -11.71
CA PHE A 131 -3.21 2.97 -12.05
C PHE A 131 -1.81 3.39 -11.60
N ASP A 132 -1.30 4.48 -12.17
CA ASP A 132 -0.02 5.09 -11.82
C ASP A 132 0.01 6.60 -12.07
N ARG A 133 1.07 7.25 -11.59
CA ARG A 133 1.23 8.70 -11.72
C ARG A 133 1.36 9.16 -13.19
N PRO A 134 2.18 8.51 -14.05
CA PRO A 134 2.26 8.89 -15.46
C PRO A 134 0.92 8.85 -16.21
N THR A 135 0.10 7.82 -15.97
CA THR A 135 -1.22 7.67 -16.60
C THR A 135 -2.21 8.72 -16.09
N PHE A 136 -2.17 9.03 -14.78
CA PHE A 136 -2.93 10.16 -14.23
C PHE A 136 -2.52 11.50 -14.84
N ASP A 137 -1.22 11.77 -14.96
CA ASP A 137 -0.72 12.98 -15.61
C ASP A 137 -1.17 13.05 -17.09
N GLN A 138 -1.25 11.92 -17.79
CA GLN A 138 -1.84 11.86 -19.14
C GLN A 138 -3.33 12.21 -19.15
N ALA A 139 -4.11 11.75 -18.17
CA ALA A 139 -5.51 12.13 -18.02
C ALA A 139 -5.65 13.65 -17.78
N VAL A 140 -4.78 14.25 -16.96
CA VAL A 140 -4.73 15.72 -16.76
C VAL A 140 -4.40 16.44 -18.07
N LEU A 141 -3.40 15.94 -18.82
CA LEU A 141 -2.97 16.52 -20.10
C LEU A 141 -3.99 16.34 -21.23
N SER A 142 -5.03 15.52 -21.04
CA SER A 142 -6.13 15.39 -22.01
C SER A 142 -7.07 16.61 -22.03
N PHE A 143 -6.92 17.53 -21.07
CA PHE A 143 -7.63 18.78 -21.00
C PHE A 143 -6.78 19.96 -21.49
N ASP A 144 -7.36 20.83 -22.32
CA ASP A 144 -6.71 22.06 -22.76
C ASP A 144 -6.62 23.06 -21.59
N SER A 145 -5.41 23.57 -21.31
CA SER A 145 -5.23 24.73 -20.43
C SER A 145 -4.57 25.89 -21.17
N LYS A 146 -5.09 27.10 -20.95
CA LYS A 146 -4.57 28.33 -21.54
C LYS A 146 -3.94 29.27 -20.52
N ASN A 147 -4.29 29.17 -19.23
CA ASN A 147 -4.05 30.27 -18.30
C ASN A 147 -3.54 29.89 -16.90
N HIS A 148 -3.80 28.69 -16.36
CA HIS A 148 -3.45 28.36 -14.96
C HIS A 148 -3.01 26.89 -14.76
N SER A 149 -1.95 26.67 -13.98
CA SER A 149 -1.34 25.33 -13.83
C SER A 149 -2.25 24.27 -13.19
N LEU A 150 -3.20 24.69 -12.34
CA LEU A 150 -4.16 23.78 -11.69
C LEU A 150 -5.48 23.61 -12.46
N GLU A 151 -5.74 24.44 -13.47
CA GLU A 151 -6.99 24.40 -14.26
C GLU A 151 -7.28 23.01 -14.85
N PRO A 152 -6.31 22.31 -15.49
CA PRO A 152 -6.61 20.99 -16.06
C PRO A 152 -6.86 19.91 -14.99
N VAL A 153 -6.31 20.04 -13.77
CA VAL A 153 -6.60 19.12 -12.67
C VAL A 153 -8.04 19.32 -12.16
N TYR A 154 -8.49 20.58 -12.05
CA TYR A 154 -9.90 20.85 -11.72
C TYR A 154 -10.85 20.37 -12.81
N GLN A 155 -10.51 20.55 -14.09
CA GLN A 155 -11.31 20.02 -15.21
C GLN A 155 -11.40 18.49 -15.19
N LEU A 156 -10.30 17.80 -14.84
CA LEU A 156 -10.32 16.35 -14.59
C LEU A 156 -11.31 16.00 -13.47
N CYS A 157 -11.29 16.74 -12.36
CA CYS A 157 -12.22 16.52 -11.25
C CYS A 157 -13.69 16.78 -11.68
N GLU A 158 -13.95 17.81 -12.48
CA GLU A 158 -15.29 18.07 -13.03
C GLU A 158 -15.78 16.91 -13.89
N ALA A 159 -14.94 16.43 -14.82
CA ALA A 159 -15.26 15.31 -15.69
C ALA A 159 -15.47 14.01 -14.89
N TYR A 160 -14.65 13.77 -13.87
CA TYR A 160 -14.81 12.66 -12.93
C TYR A 160 -16.18 12.70 -12.25
N PHE A 161 -16.57 13.84 -11.67
CA PHE A 161 -17.88 13.95 -11.01
C PHE A 161 -19.05 13.90 -12.00
N ASP A 162 -18.89 14.29 -13.26
CA ASP A 162 -19.92 14.05 -14.28
C ASP A 162 -20.05 12.56 -14.63
N SER A 163 -18.94 11.84 -14.80
CA SER A 163 -18.95 10.38 -14.97
C SER A 163 -19.61 9.68 -13.78
N GLN A 164 -19.22 10.03 -12.56
CA GLN A 164 -19.81 9.49 -11.35
C GLN A 164 -21.31 9.79 -11.27
N TYR A 165 -21.76 10.99 -11.66
CA TYR A 165 -23.19 11.32 -11.73
C TYR A 165 -23.95 10.45 -12.72
N MET A 166 -23.41 10.25 -13.93
CA MET A 166 -24.04 9.42 -14.95
C MET A 166 -24.26 7.98 -14.44
N LEU A 167 -23.23 7.41 -13.82
CA LEU A 167 -23.28 6.08 -13.21
C LEU A 167 -24.31 6.02 -12.08
N ILE A 168 -24.25 6.94 -11.10
CA ILE A 168 -25.17 6.98 -9.96
C ILE A 168 -26.62 7.15 -10.44
N ASN A 169 -26.87 8.06 -11.38
CA ASN A 169 -28.21 8.35 -11.89
C ASN A 169 -28.81 7.16 -12.64
N LYS A 170 -28.01 6.43 -13.41
CA LYS A 170 -28.48 5.26 -14.17
C LYS A 170 -28.67 4.03 -13.28
N TYR A 171 -27.70 3.70 -12.43
CA TYR A 171 -27.63 2.40 -11.75
C TYR A 171 -28.00 2.42 -10.27
N ARG A 172 -27.98 3.59 -9.63
CA ARG A 172 -28.25 3.76 -8.19
C ARG A 172 -27.53 2.70 -7.32
N PRO A 173 -26.19 2.65 -7.35
CA PRO A 173 -25.42 1.68 -6.58
C PRO A 173 -25.62 1.87 -5.07
N GLU A 174 -25.64 0.79 -4.30
CA GLU A 174 -26.00 0.85 -2.86
C GLU A 174 -24.80 1.32 -2.04
N VAL A 175 -23.59 1.15 -2.57
CA VAL A 175 -22.36 1.73 -2.03
C VAL A 175 -21.77 2.64 -3.10
N ILE A 176 -21.47 3.89 -2.77
CA ILE A 176 -20.66 4.79 -3.59
C ILE A 176 -19.20 4.53 -3.23
N GLY A 177 -18.42 4.05 -4.19
CA GLY A 177 -17.00 3.76 -4.03
C GLY A 177 -16.17 5.05 -3.94
N HIS A 178 -15.06 5.00 -3.20
CA HIS A 178 -13.99 6.00 -3.03
C HIS A 178 -14.29 7.35 -3.71
N PHE A 179 -15.19 8.11 -3.09
CA PHE A 179 -15.99 9.16 -3.74
C PHE A 179 -15.18 10.22 -4.50
N ASP A 180 -14.00 10.55 -3.99
CA ASP A 180 -13.09 11.57 -4.51
C ASP A 180 -11.75 10.96 -4.98
N LEU A 181 -11.79 9.77 -5.61
CA LEU A 181 -10.64 9.10 -6.21
C LEU A 181 -9.84 10.02 -7.16
N CYS A 182 -10.49 11.00 -7.80
CA CYS A 182 -9.82 12.01 -8.64
C CYS A 182 -8.72 12.79 -7.92
N LEU A 183 -8.68 12.77 -6.59
CA LEU A 183 -7.65 13.38 -5.76
C LEU A 183 -6.45 12.47 -5.49
N LEU A 184 -6.44 11.20 -5.94
CA LEU A 184 -5.45 10.19 -5.53
C LEU A 184 -4.00 10.71 -5.53
N PHE A 185 -3.58 11.37 -6.61
CA PHE A 185 -2.24 11.94 -6.78
C PHE A 185 -2.12 13.42 -6.38
N ASN A 186 -3.23 14.04 -5.94
CA ASN A 186 -3.31 15.41 -5.46
C ASN A 186 -4.21 15.51 -4.19
N PRO A 187 -3.87 14.80 -3.09
CA PRO A 187 -4.73 14.71 -1.90
C PRO A 187 -5.03 16.07 -1.24
N ASP A 188 -4.13 17.04 -1.40
CA ASP A 188 -4.24 18.37 -0.80
C ASP A 188 -4.92 19.40 -1.72
N LEU A 189 -5.45 18.97 -2.88
CA LEU A 189 -6.15 19.88 -3.79
C LEU A 189 -7.44 20.40 -3.16
N ASP A 190 -7.55 21.71 -3.00
CA ASP A 190 -8.75 22.35 -2.46
C ASP A 190 -9.89 22.38 -3.49
N LEU A 191 -10.78 21.38 -3.42
CA LEU A 191 -11.98 21.35 -4.27
C LEU A 191 -12.93 22.52 -4.03
N GLN A 192 -12.91 23.16 -2.85
CA GLN A 192 -13.77 24.31 -2.54
C GLN A 192 -13.29 25.59 -3.23
N ALA A 193 -12.01 25.67 -3.58
CA ALA A 193 -11.46 26.76 -4.40
C ALA A 193 -11.97 26.74 -5.85
N ALA A 194 -12.58 25.65 -6.31
CA ALA A 194 -13.19 25.50 -7.63
C ALA A 194 -14.71 25.27 -7.51
N PRO A 195 -15.55 26.33 -7.48
CA PRO A 195 -17.00 26.19 -7.27
C PRO A 195 -17.72 25.27 -8.26
N ALA A 196 -17.24 25.18 -9.51
CA ALA A 196 -17.79 24.29 -10.52
C ALA A 196 -17.62 22.81 -10.14
N VAL A 197 -16.44 22.44 -9.65
CA VAL A 197 -16.13 21.10 -9.14
C VAL A 197 -16.96 20.80 -7.89
N TRP A 198 -16.96 21.72 -6.92
CA TRP A 198 -17.68 21.56 -5.66
C TRP A 198 -19.19 21.36 -5.88
N THR A 199 -19.79 22.11 -6.80
CA THR A 199 -21.21 21.98 -7.15
C THR A 199 -21.54 20.59 -7.72
N LYS A 200 -20.63 20.00 -8.51
CA LYS A 200 -20.81 18.64 -9.06
C LYS A 200 -20.66 17.57 -7.98
N ALA A 201 -19.70 17.70 -7.07
CA ALA A 201 -19.58 16.81 -5.91
C ALA A 201 -20.85 16.83 -5.05
N GLU A 202 -21.34 18.03 -4.70
CA GLU A 202 -22.59 18.18 -3.93
C GLU A 202 -23.81 17.58 -4.66
N ARG A 203 -23.95 17.82 -5.96
CA ARG A 203 -24.99 17.21 -6.81
C ARG A 203 -25.00 15.70 -6.68
N ASN A 204 -23.83 15.07 -6.78
CA ASN A 204 -23.69 13.62 -6.74
C ASN A 204 -24.04 13.06 -5.35
N ILE A 205 -23.55 13.71 -4.29
CA ILE A 205 -23.86 13.34 -2.90
C ILE A 205 -25.37 13.41 -2.67
N ARG A 206 -26.03 14.51 -3.04
CA ARG A 206 -27.48 14.65 -2.90
C ARG A 206 -28.26 13.58 -3.66
N LEU A 207 -27.82 13.24 -4.88
CA LEU A 207 -28.44 12.18 -5.66
C LEU A 207 -28.30 10.82 -4.97
N ALA A 208 -27.10 10.46 -4.51
CA ALA A 208 -26.85 9.21 -3.77
C ALA A 208 -27.68 9.12 -2.49
N ILE A 209 -27.78 10.22 -1.73
CA ILE A 209 -28.61 10.32 -0.53
C ILE A 209 -30.09 10.13 -0.85
N SER A 210 -30.58 10.66 -1.98
CA SER A 210 -32.01 10.63 -2.33
C SER A 210 -32.61 9.23 -2.45
N TYR A 211 -31.79 8.22 -2.79
CA TYR A 211 -32.20 6.81 -2.82
C TYR A 211 -31.58 5.97 -1.69
N GLY A 212 -30.86 6.63 -0.78
CA GLY A 212 -30.38 6.04 0.47
C GLY A 212 -29.03 5.34 0.40
N ALA A 213 -28.22 5.57 -0.64
CA ALA A 213 -26.90 4.95 -0.80
C ALA A 213 -26.00 5.12 0.44
N LEU A 214 -25.07 4.18 0.61
CA LEU A 214 -23.97 4.28 1.55
C LEU A 214 -22.76 4.90 0.85
N PHE A 215 -22.09 5.85 1.49
CA PHE A 215 -20.77 6.31 1.07
C PHE A 215 -19.72 5.51 1.83
N GLU A 216 -18.79 4.89 1.10
CA GLU A 216 -17.73 4.15 1.77
C GLU A 216 -16.68 5.09 2.38
N VAL A 217 -16.21 4.69 3.56
CA VAL A 217 -15.02 5.23 4.20
C VAL A 217 -13.92 4.21 3.94
N ASN A 218 -13.20 4.41 2.83
CA ASN A 218 -12.28 3.43 2.28
C ASN A 218 -10.85 3.68 2.77
N SER A 219 -10.30 2.71 3.51
CA SER A 219 -8.97 2.80 4.11
C SER A 219 -7.80 2.62 3.13
N ALA A 220 -8.08 2.34 1.85
CA ALA A 220 -7.07 2.13 0.83
C ALA A 220 -6.22 3.36 0.50
N SER A 221 -6.79 4.57 0.55
CA SER A 221 -6.05 5.82 0.31
C SER A 221 -4.83 5.94 1.24
N ILE A 222 -4.94 5.45 2.47
CA ILE A 222 -3.84 5.50 3.46
C ILE A 222 -2.64 4.67 2.97
N ARG A 223 -2.90 3.53 2.35
CA ARG A 223 -1.84 2.69 1.75
C ARG A 223 -1.24 3.36 0.50
N LYS A 224 -2.00 4.25 -0.13
CA LYS A 224 -1.60 5.03 -1.30
C LYS A 224 -0.93 6.37 -0.90
N GLY A 225 -0.65 6.59 0.39
CA GLY A 225 0.12 7.72 0.90
C GLY A 225 -0.71 8.84 1.53
N TRP A 226 -2.04 8.71 1.59
CA TRP A 226 -2.87 9.69 2.28
C TRP A 226 -2.77 9.56 3.80
N SER A 227 -3.05 10.65 4.52
CA SER A 227 -3.18 10.66 5.98
C SER A 227 -4.55 10.19 6.47
N THR A 228 -5.56 10.18 5.59
CA THR A 228 -6.96 9.85 5.90
C THR A 228 -7.50 8.79 4.92
N PRO A 229 -8.53 8.02 5.30
CA PRO A 229 -9.30 7.23 4.33
C PRO A 229 -9.99 8.16 3.31
N TYR A 230 -10.46 7.59 2.19
CA TYR A 230 -11.51 8.25 1.41
C TYR A 230 -12.81 8.27 2.24
N PRO A 231 -13.71 9.24 2.03
CA PRO A 231 -13.45 10.48 1.30
C PRO A 231 -12.57 11.45 2.10
N SER A 232 -11.95 12.41 1.41
CA SER A 232 -11.19 13.51 2.03
C SER A 232 -12.01 14.30 3.05
N PRO A 233 -11.37 15.01 4.01
CA PRO A 233 -12.09 15.71 5.08
C PRO A 233 -13.19 16.68 4.60
N PRO A 234 -12.97 17.52 3.57
CA PRO A 234 -14.02 18.43 3.08
C PRO A 234 -15.25 17.67 2.53
N ILE A 235 -15.02 16.58 1.79
CA ILE A 235 -16.09 15.76 1.22
C ILE A 235 -16.82 14.97 2.32
N LEU A 236 -16.09 14.40 3.29
CA LEU A 236 -16.71 13.74 4.45
C LEU A 236 -17.64 14.72 5.20
N GLN A 237 -17.17 15.93 5.46
CA GLN A 237 -17.98 16.96 6.13
C GLN A 237 -19.22 17.32 5.34
N LEU A 238 -19.12 17.43 4.01
CA LEU A 238 -20.27 17.66 3.14
C LEU A 238 -21.28 16.51 3.21
N ILE A 239 -20.81 15.25 3.17
CA ILE A 239 -21.67 14.07 3.29
C ILE A 239 -22.42 14.08 4.64
N ILE A 240 -21.71 14.36 5.74
CA ILE A 240 -22.31 14.45 7.07
C ILE A 240 -23.34 15.59 7.14
N ALA A 241 -23.00 16.78 6.62
CA ALA A 241 -23.88 17.95 6.63
C ALA A 241 -25.16 17.75 5.82
N LEU A 242 -25.16 16.80 4.88
CA LEU A 242 -26.31 16.45 4.04
C LEU A 242 -27.06 15.19 4.51
N ASP A 243 -26.74 14.68 5.71
CA ASP A 243 -27.33 13.46 6.29
C ASP A 243 -27.02 12.17 5.49
N GLY A 244 -25.85 12.13 4.86
CA GLY A 244 -25.37 10.95 4.16
C GLY A 244 -25.01 9.79 5.10
N ARG A 245 -25.18 8.56 4.59
CA ARG A 245 -24.94 7.33 5.35
C ARG A 245 -23.55 6.80 5.06
N LEU A 246 -22.73 6.61 6.09
CA LEU A 246 -21.36 6.14 5.95
C LEU A 246 -21.24 4.64 6.27
N THR A 247 -20.44 3.91 5.49
CA THR A 247 -20.03 2.51 5.75
C THR A 247 -18.50 2.40 5.74
N LEU A 248 -17.94 1.32 6.29
CA LEU A 248 -16.51 1.04 6.18
C LEU A 248 -16.21 0.16 4.97
N SER A 249 -15.03 0.36 4.39
CA SER A 249 -14.43 -0.58 3.46
C SER A 249 -12.91 -0.56 3.56
N ASP A 250 -12.30 -1.71 3.28
CA ASP A 250 -10.83 -1.86 3.22
C ASP A 250 -10.30 -1.91 1.79
N ASP A 251 -11.17 -2.16 0.81
CA ASP A 251 -10.78 -2.37 -0.59
C ASP A 251 -9.58 -3.33 -0.65
N SER A 252 -9.82 -4.45 0.04
CA SER A 252 -8.82 -5.48 0.26
C SER A 252 -8.53 -6.20 -1.05
N HIS A 253 -7.26 -6.27 -1.42
CA HIS A 253 -6.76 -6.98 -2.60
C HIS A 253 -5.95 -8.22 -2.19
N GLY A 254 -6.30 -8.83 -1.07
CA GLY A 254 -5.59 -9.97 -0.51
C GLY A 254 -5.78 -10.11 0.99
N SER A 255 -5.50 -11.29 1.54
CA SER A 255 -5.68 -11.57 2.97
C SER A 255 -4.89 -10.60 3.87
N ASP A 256 -3.73 -10.14 3.43
CA ASP A 256 -2.89 -9.17 4.15
C ASP A 256 -3.54 -7.79 4.30
N ARG A 257 -4.52 -7.44 3.44
CA ARG A 257 -5.18 -6.14 3.39
C ARG A 257 -6.56 -6.10 4.07
N VAL A 258 -7.10 -7.24 4.50
CA VAL A 258 -8.42 -7.33 5.13
C VAL A 258 -8.47 -6.52 6.43
N GLY A 259 -9.27 -5.46 6.51
CA GLY A 259 -9.36 -4.56 7.66
C GLY A 259 -8.09 -3.72 7.92
N LEU A 260 -7.17 -3.65 6.97
CA LEU A 260 -5.95 -2.85 7.11
C LEU A 260 -6.31 -1.36 7.25
N ASN A 261 -5.61 -0.66 8.15
CA ASN A 261 -5.83 0.76 8.49
C ASN A 261 -7.22 1.09 9.09
N TYR A 262 -7.98 0.11 9.60
CA TYR A 262 -9.28 0.39 10.23
C TYR A 262 -9.15 1.16 11.56
N ASP A 263 -8.02 1.03 12.25
CA ASP A 263 -7.61 1.87 13.38
C ASP A 263 -7.60 3.36 12.99
N LYS A 264 -6.96 3.69 11.86
CA LYS A 264 -6.90 5.06 11.35
C LYS A 264 -8.27 5.55 10.87
N SER A 265 -9.05 4.69 10.22
CA SER A 265 -10.44 5.02 9.86
C SER A 265 -11.30 5.27 11.10
N PHE A 266 -11.10 4.52 12.19
CA PHE A 266 -11.78 4.75 13.46
C PHE A 266 -11.44 6.13 14.03
N ASP A 267 -10.16 6.48 14.12
CA ASP A 267 -9.71 7.77 14.63
C ASP A 267 -10.24 8.92 13.77
N TYR A 268 -10.19 8.76 12.45
CA TYR A 268 -10.71 9.72 11.49
C TYR A 268 -12.21 9.98 11.66
N LEU A 269 -13.01 8.93 11.75
CA LEU A 269 -14.46 9.03 11.95
C LEU A 269 -14.82 9.60 13.33
N LYS A 270 -14.04 9.27 14.36
CA LYS A 270 -14.20 9.86 15.70
C LYS A 270 -13.88 11.35 15.72
N ALA A 271 -12.79 11.76 15.10
CA ALA A 271 -12.38 13.16 15.00
C ALA A 271 -13.43 14.02 14.27
N HIS A 272 -14.14 13.44 13.30
CA HIS A 272 -15.21 14.09 12.55
C HIS A 272 -16.61 13.92 13.19
N ASN A 273 -16.69 13.39 14.40
CA ASN A 273 -17.95 13.20 15.15
C ASN A 273 -19.02 12.43 14.37
N VAL A 274 -18.62 11.39 13.62
CA VAL A 274 -19.57 10.60 12.83
C VAL A 274 -20.56 9.89 13.76
N PRO A 275 -21.87 10.18 13.66
CA PRO A 275 -22.84 9.75 14.66
C PRO A 275 -23.23 8.28 14.49
N THR A 276 -23.24 7.78 13.26
CA THR A 276 -23.75 6.44 12.93
C THR A 276 -23.02 5.90 11.71
N LEU A 277 -22.67 4.62 11.78
CA LEU A 277 -22.23 3.84 10.63
C LEU A 277 -23.35 2.88 10.23
N TRP A 278 -23.35 2.54 8.95
CA TRP A 278 -24.34 1.68 8.31
C TRP A 278 -23.64 0.50 7.65
N TYR A 279 -24.37 -0.58 7.43
CA TYR A 279 -23.92 -1.72 6.63
C TYR A 279 -25.11 -2.35 5.93
N LEU A 280 -24.83 -3.13 4.89
CA LEU A 280 -25.85 -3.84 4.13
C LEU A 280 -26.11 -5.21 4.75
N ILE A 281 -27.38 -5.60 4.77
CA ILE A 281 -27.84 -6.97 5.05
C ILE A 281 -28.73 -7.43 3.90
N PRO A 282 -28.92 -8.75 3.69
CA PRO A 282 -29.96 -9.25 2.81
C PRO A 282 -31.32 -8.62 3.16
N ALA A 283 -32.08 -8.22 2.15
CA ALA A 283 -33.37 -7.58 2.35
C ALA A 283 -34.36 -8.54 3.03
N SER A 284 -35.10 -8.03 4.01
CA SER A 284 -36.32 -8.64 4.55
C SER A 284 -37.54 -7.86 4.04
N GLU A 285 -38.70 -8.52 3.89
CA GLU A 285 -39.93 -7.89 3.38
C GLU A 285 -40.36 -6.62 4.16
N ASP A 286 -39.91 -6.44 5.41
CA ASP A 286 -40.38 -5.41 6.34
C ASP A 286 -39.53 -4.13 6.46
N ASN A 287 -38.46 -3.90 5.67
CA ASN A 287 -37.57 -2.74 5.87
C ASN A 287 -37.32 -1.90 4.60
N PRO A 288 -37.97 -0.72 4.44
CA PRO A 288 -38.04 0.00 3.16
C PRO A 288 -36.85 0.94 2.86
N ILE A 289 -35.77 0.90 3.63
CA ILE A 289 -34.81 2.03 3.69
C ILE A 289 -33.80 2.08 2.52
N LEU A 290 -33.69 1.01 1.72
CA LEU A 290 -32.85 0.92 0.51
C LEU A 290 -33.33 -0.29 -0.33
N GLN A 291 -33.94 -0.07 -1.49
CA GLN A 291 -34.26 -1.16 -2.43
C GLN A 291 -34.08 -0.73 -3.91
N PRO A 292 -32.95 -0.15 -4.35
CA PRO A 292 -32.77 0.11 -5.79
C PRO A 292 -32.78 -1.20 -6.60
N ARG A 293 -32.27 -2.31 -6.04
CA ARG A 293 -32.41 -3.68 -6.59
C ARG A 293 -33.26 -4.64 -5.75
N GLY A 294 -33.69 -4.23 -4.55
CA GLY A 294 -34.57 -5.02 -3.68
C GLY A 294 -33.93 -6.22 -2.98
N LYS A 295 -32.60 -6.37 -3.04
CA LYS A 295 -31.89 -7.54 -2.48
C LYS A 295 -31.18 -7.32 -1.17
N VAL A 296 -30.85 -6.07 -0.88
CA VAL A 296 -30.19 -5.67 0.36
C VAL A 296 -30.91 -4.50 0.98
N SER A 297 -30.71 -4.29 2.27
CA SER A 297 -31.16 -3.11 2.99
C SER A 297 -30.01 -2.58 3.83
N ALA A 298 -29.84 -1.26 3.91
CA ALA A 298 -28.92 -0.71 4.90
C ALA A 298 -29.59 -0.65 6.26
N VAL A 299 -28.85 -1.12 7.24
CA VAL A 299 -29.22 -1.01 8.65
C VAL A 299 -28.14 -0.25 9.40
N ARG A 300 -28.57 0.51 10.40
CA ARG A 300 -27.65 1.18 11.31
C ARG A 300 -26.91 0.14 12.12
N ILE A 301 -25.63 0.38 12.35
CA ILE A 301 -24.88 -0.37 13.34
C ILE A 301 -25.49 -0.05 14.72
N PRO A 302 -25.94 -1.06 15.48
CA PRO A 302 -26.59 -0.83 16.77
C PRO A 302 -25.67 -0.15 17.79
N GLY A 303 -26.24 0.76 18.58
CA GLY A 303 -25.52 1.46 19.64
C GLY A 303 -24.47 2.44 19.13
N LEU A 304 -23.49 2.73 19.97
CA LEU A 304 -22.37 3.59 19.62
C LEU A 304 -21.33 2.76 18.89
N TRP A 305 -21.16 2.99 17.58
CA TRP A 305 -20.28 2.15 16.75
C TRP A 305 -18.84 2.08 17.28
N TRP A 306 -18.36 3.13 17.95
CA TRP A 306 -17.03 3.17 18.55
C TRP A 306 -16.87 2.37 19.84
N GLN A 307 -17.96 1.86 20.42
CA GLN A 307 -17.93 0.95 21.57
C GLN A 307 -17.95 -0.52 21.14
N HIS A 308 -18.01 -0.79 19.84
CA HIS A 308 -18.07 -2.15 19.34
C HIS A 308 -16.80 -2.93 19.75
N PRO A 309 -16.92 -4.19 20.24
CA PRO A 309 -15.78 -4.98 20.73
C PRO A 309 -14.61 -5.11 19.76
N PHE A 310 -14.86 -5.10 18.45
CA PHE A 310 -13.79 -5.07 17.45
C PHE A 310 -12.74 -3.98 17.71
N TRP A 311 -13.16 -2.76 18.07
CA TRP A 311 -12.23 -1.65 18.31
C TRP A 311 -11.37 -1.85 19.58
N SER A 312 -11.80 -2.71 20.50
CA SER A 312 -11.02 -3.04 21.70
C SER A 312 -9.83 -3.96 21.42
N HIS A 313 -9.89 -4.77 20.36
CA HIS A 313 -8.77 -5.61 19.92
C HIS A 313 -7.76 -4.83 19.07
N VAL A 314 -8.21 -3.75 18.43
CA VAL A 314 -7.37 -2.86 17.61
C VAL A 314 -6.52 -1.91 18.46
N THR A 315 -6.89 -1.71 19.74
CA THR A 315 -6.23 -0.76 20.68
C THR A 315 -5.30 -1.43 21.69
N SER A 316 -5.07 -2.75 21.59
CA SER A 316 -4.11 -3.48 22.46
C SER A 316 -2.82 -3.82 21.70
N PRO A 317 -1.61 -3.52 22.24
CA PRO A 317 -0.33 -3.80 21.56
C PRO A 317 0.02 -5.29 21.37
N ASN A 318 -0.88 -6.22 21.73
CA ASN A 318 -0.56 -7.64 21.93
C ASN A 318 -1.44 -8.60 21.12
N TYR A 319 -1.60 -8.36 19.82
CA TYR A 319 -2.21 -9.37 18.94
C TYR A 319 -1.40 -9.61 17.66
N VAL A 320 -0.20 -10.17 17.84
CA VAL A 320 0.38 -11.17 16.92
C VAL A 320 1.13 -12.22 17.74
N THR A 321 0.45 -13.29 18.12
CA THR A 321 1.06 -14.62 18.30
C THR A 321 -0.05 -15.66 18.23
N ALA A 322 -0.15 -16.38 17.11
CA ALA A 322 -0.92 -17.61 17.04
C ALA A 322 0.01 -18.80 17.36
N THR A 323 -0.43 -19.58 18.36
CA THR A 323 -0.09 -20.97 18.71
C THR A 323 1.30 -21.27 19.28
N SER A 324 1.35 -21.38 20.61
CA SER A 324 2.28 -22.25 21.35
C SER A 324 1.51 -23.48 21.86
N ALA A 325 1.89 -24.67 21.40
CA ALA A 325 1.70 -25.90 22.16
C ALA A 325 3.10 -26.41 22.50
N SER A 326 3.49 -26.30 23.76
CA SER A 326 4.71 -26.92 24.27
C SER A 326 4.39 -27.54 25.62
N ASP A 327 4.57 -28.86 25.67
CA ASP A 327 4.55 -29.66 26.88
C ASP A 327 5.63 -29.21 27.87
N HIS A 328 5.28 -29.41 29.14
CA HIS A 328 6.07 -29.19 30.35
C HIS A 328 7.52 -29.70 30.29
N PHE A 329 8.44 -28.89 30.79
CA PHE A 329 9.48 -29.36 31.73
C PHE A 329 9.98 -28.21 32.63
N GLU A 330 9.87 -28.40 33.94
CA GLU A 330 10.43 -27.52 34.97
C GLU A 330 11.96 -27.71 35.11
N GLY A 331 12.67 -26.65 35.48
CA GLY A 331 14.03 -26.76 36.02
C GLY A 331 14.81 -25.44 36.10
N LEU A 332 14.82 -24.85 37.31
CA LEU A 332 15.82 -23.96 37.95
C LEU A 332 16.94 -23.39 37.05
N SER A 333 17.24 -22.08 37.06
CA SER A 333 17.98 -21.43 38.15
C SER A 333 18.09 -19.92 37.91
N GLN A 334 18.00 -19.14 38.99
CA GLN A 334 18.30 -17.71 39.06
C GLN A 334 19.77 -17.43 38.71
N HIS A 335 20.06 -16.39 37.91
CA HIS A 335 21.25 -15.54 38.08
C HIS A 335 21.07 -14.17 37.41
N THR A 336 20.90 -13.17 38.26
CA THR A 336 21.47 -11.80 38.23
C THR A 336 21.66 -11.08 36.89
N SER A 337 20.93 -9.97 36.79
CA SER A 337 21.12 -8.82 35.89
C SER A 337 22.56 -8.33 35.77
N SER A 338 23.03 -8.15 34.53
CA SER A 338 24.01 -7.13 34.17
C SER A 338 23.46 -6.30 33.00
N SER A 339 22.99 -5.09 33.30
CA SER A 339 22.66 -4.09 32.29
C SER A 339 23.95 -3.57 31.68
N CYS A 340 24.31 -4.07 30.49
CA CYS A 340 25.32 -3.43 29.66
C CYS A 340 24.61 -2.29 28.91
N SER A 341 24.88 -1.05 29.30
CA SER A 341 24.42 0.14 28.59
C SER A 341 25.19 0.24 27.26
N SER A 342 24.68 -0.37 26.20
CA SER A 342 25.16 -0.12 24.84
C SER A 342 24.77 1.30 24.44
N MET A 343 25.73 2.09 23.96
CA MET A 343 25.43 3.42 23.39
C MET A 343 24.43 3.28 22.23
N PRO A 344 23.51 4.25 22.06
CA PRO A 344 22.53 4.21 20.98
C PRO A 344 23.23 4.25 19.61
N ILE A 345 22.72 3.49 18.64
CA ILE A 345 23.22 3.52 17.26
C ILE A 345 22.70 4.80 16.61
N GLU A 346 23.60 5.68 16.17
CA GLU A 346 23.25 6.90 15.45
C GLU A 346 23.25 6.68 13.94
N LEU A 347 22.25 7.23 13.26
CA LEU A 347 22.05 7.16 11.82
C LEU A 347 22.20 8.56 11.19
N ALA A 348 22.73 8.64 9.97
CA ALA A 348 22.94 9.91 9.29
C ALA A 348 21.63 10.56 8.84
N SER A 349 21.53 11.87 9.06
CA SER A 349 20.35 12.66 8.67
C SER A 349 20.15 12.76 7.15
N LEU A 350 18.89 12.71 6.69
CA LEU A 350 18.54 12.92 5.27
C LEU A 350 18.23 14.40 4.97
N ASN A 351 18.70 14.90 3.83
CA ASN A 351 18.35 16.22 3.31
C ASN A 351 16.98 16.20 2.62
N PHE A 352 15.89 16.29 3.38
CA PHE A 352 14.56 16.55 2.82
C PHE A 352 13.77 17.50 3.73
N GLN A 353 14.08 18.80 3.67
CA GLN A 353 13.13 19.88 3.95
C GLN A 353 13.49 21.13 3.13
N PRO A 354 12.58 21.73 2.36
CA PRO A 354 12.47 23.18 2.32
C PRO A 354 11.98 23.62 3.69
N SER A 355 12.81 24.35 4.43
CA SER A 355 12.53 24.80 5.79
C SER A 355 11.25 25.64 5.88
N GLN A 356 10.21 25.12 6.54
CA GLN A 356 9.23 25.92 7.28
C GLN A 356 9.37 25.60 8.77
N ASP A 357 10.54 25.86 9.34
CA ASP A 357 10.65 26.15 10.77
C ASP A 357 12.03 26.73 11.07
N THR A 358 12.13 28.05 11.03
CA THR A 358 13.30 28.77 11.53
C THR A 358 13.25 28.79 13.05
N ASN A 359 13.63 27.70 13.72
CA ASN A 359 14.15 27.72 15.11
C ASN A 359 14.67 26.38 15.67
N LYS A 360 15.14 25.44 14.85
CA LYS A 360 16.01 24.35 15.34
C LYS A 360 17.19 24.15 14.38
N ASN A 361 18.39 24.38 14.91
CA ASN A 361 19.66 24.14 14.25
C ASN A 361 19.81 22.62 13.98
N PRO A 362 19.85 22.13 12.73
CA PRO A 362 20.02 20.71 12.47
C PRO A 362 21.51 20.38 12.59
N LYS A 363 22.00 20.23 13.82
CA LYS A 363 23.29 19.57 14.08
C LYS A 363 23.08 18.05 14.12
N GLY A 364 22.60 17.47 13.03
CA GLY A 364 22.66 16.02 12.82
C GLY A 364 23.98 15.69 12.12
N GLU A 365 24.75 14.73 12.64
CA GLU A 365 25.94 14.23 11.94
C GLU A 365 25.52 13.60 10.60
N ARG A 366 26.29 13.88 9.55
CA ARG A 366 26.11 13.35 8.19
C ARG A 366 27.30 12.45 7.88
N PHE A 367 27.07 11.26 7.32
CA PHE A 367 28.17 10.43 6.84
C PHE A 367 28.77 11.03 5.58
N LYS A 368 30.04 11.45 5.68
CA LYS A 368 30.80 12.02 4.58
C LYS A 368 31.66 10.97 3.90
N TRP A 369 31.97 11.17 2.61
CA TRP A 369 32.90 10.32 1.88
C TRP A 369 34.26 10.16 2.56
N SER A 370 34.77 11.22 3.19
CA SER A 370 36.04 11.18 3.93
C SER A 370 36.02 10.26 5.16
N GLN A 371 34.83 9.87 5.64
CA GLN A 371 34.65 9.03 6.81
C GLN A 371 34.21 7.61 6.45
N PHE A 372 33.67 7.39 5.25
CA PHE A 372 33.16 6.09 4.83
C PHE A 372 34.30 5.21 4.27
N PRO A 373 34.60 4.06 4.89
CA PRO A 373 35.70 3.20 4.45
C PRO A 373 35.29 2.40 3.21
N ILE A 374 35.26 3.05 2.05
CA ILE A 374 34.78 2.50 0.77
C ILE A 374 35.47 1.18 0.40
N ASP A 375 36.78 1.06 0.63
CA ASP A 375 37.54 -0.15 0.31
C ASP A 375 37.11 -1.37 1.15
N ARG A 376 36.43 -1.15 2.28
CA ARG A 376 35.82 -2.23 3.09
C ARG A 376 34.40 -2.53 2.67
N PHE A 377 33.73 -1.59 2.02
CA PHE A 377 32.39 -1.79 1.50
C PHE A 377 32.42 -2.52 0.14
N THR A 378 33.40 -2.18 -0.71
CA THR A 378 33.59 -2.72 -2.06
C THR A 378 34.43 -3.99 -2.09
N ASN A 379 34.45 -4.63 -3.26
CA ASN A 379 35.09 -5.92 -3.57
C ASN A 379 34.64 -7.07 -2.66
N GLN A 380 33.40 -7.00 -2.17
CA GLN A 380 32.84 -7.99 -1.26
C GLN A 380 31.35 -8.20 -1.56
N THR A 381 30.85 -9.36 -1.15
CA THR A 381 29.43 -9.71 -1.20
C THR A 381 28.79 -9.48 0.16
N TRP A 382 27.62 -8.85 0.14
CA TRP A 382 26.76 -8.59 1.28
C TRP A 382 25.49 -9.43 1.18
N PHE A 383 25.02 -9.93 2.32
CA PHE A 383 23.70 -10.55 2.43
C PHE A 383 22.69 -9.48 2.83
N ILE A 384 21.62 -9.36 2.04
CA ILE A 384 20.48 -8.52 2.40
C ILE A 384 19.66 -9.33 3.40
N VAL A 385 19.73 -8.98 4.68
CA VAL A 385 19.13 -9.79 5.76
C VAL A 385 17.77 -9.27 6.22
N SER A 386 17.51 -7.99 6.00
CA SER A 386 16.22 -7.37 6.29
C SER A 386 15.99 -6.25 5.30
N SER A 387 14.76 -6.04 4.87
CA SER A 387 14.41 -5.00 3.92
C SER A 387 12.98 -4.51 4.12
N SER A 388 12.72 -3.25 3.79
CA SER A 388 11.38 -2.70 3.68
C SER A 388 10.81 -2.80 2.26
N LEU A 389 11.62 -3.19 1.26
CA LEU A 389 11.23 -3.20 -0.14
C LEU A 389 10.32 -4.41 -0.43
N PRO A 390 9.07 -4.21 -0.91
CA PRO A 390 8.15 -5.29 -1.23
C PRO A 390 8.69 -6.28 -2.26
N PHE A 391 9.65 -5.85 -3.07
CA PHE A 391 10.36 -6.69 -4.04
C PHE A 391 10.87 -7.98 -3.39
N TRP A 392 11.34 -7.97 -2.14
CA TRP A 392 11.93 -9.14 -1.50
C TRP A 392 10.94 -10.13 -0.89
N LYS A 393 9.65 -9.81 -0.77
CA LYS A 393 8.67 -10.59 0.02
C LYS A 393 8.53 -12.06 -0.38
N ASN A 394 8.75 -12.39 -1.65
CA ASN A 394 8.64 -13.75 -2.19
C ASN A 394 9.98 -14.32 -2.67
N LYS A 395 11.10 -13.72 -2.24
CA LYS A 395 12.46 -14.06 -2.66
C LYS A 395 13.29 -14.49 -1.46
N LYS A 396 14.33 -15.26 -1.72
CA LYS A 396 15.28 -15.69 -0.69
C LYS A 396 16.71 -15.66 -1.22
N ASN A 397 17.68 -15.83 -0.32
CA ASN A 397 19.11 -15.86 -0.63
C ASN A 397 19.55 -14.61 -1.39
N ALA A 398 19.10 -13.43 -0.96
CA ALA A 398 19.38 -12.17 -1.63
C ALA A 398 20.78 -11.64 -1.25
N THR A 399 21.67 -11.51 -2.22
CA THR A 399 23.01 -10.96 -2.03
C THR A 399 23.25 -9.79 -2.97
N ILE A 400 24.08 -8.86 -2.55
CA ILE A 400 24.57 -7.76 -3.37
C ILE A 400 26.09 -7.74 -3.34
N SER A 401 26.74 -7.69 -4.49
CA SER A 401 28.20 -7.67 -4.62
C SER A 401 28.63 -6.39 -5.29
N TYR A 402 29.52 -5.65 -4.63
CA TYR A 402 30.12 -4.45 -5.19
C TYR A 402 31.55 -4.76 -5.61
N SER A 403 31.94 -4.39 -6.83
CA SER A 403 33.30 -4.58 -7.34
C SER A 403 33.82 -3.29 -7.97
N ASN A 404 35.12 -3.03 -7.81
CA ASN A 404 35.77 -1.90 -8.49
C ASN A 404 35.78 -2.12 -10.01
N LEU A 405 35.68 -1.02 -10.75
CA LEU A 405 35.81 -1.01 -12.21
C LEU A 405 37.22 -0.54 -12.61
N ASP A 406 37.82 -1.24 -13.58
CA ASP A 406 39.13 -0.85 -14.10
C ASP A 406 39.10 0.57 -14.67
N ASN A 407 40.08 1.40 -14.28
CA ASN A 407 40.24 2.80 -14.69
C ASN A 407 39.15 3.77 -14.21
N GLU A 408 38.34 3.39 -13.22
CA GLU A 408 37.39 4.29 -12.55
C GLU A 408 37.84 4.57 -11.10
N ALA A 409 37.30 5.62 -10.48
CA ALA A 409 37.54 5.87 -9.06
C ALA A 409 36.91 4.77 -8.19
N SER A 410 37.50 4.45 -7.02
CA SER A 410 36.97 3.43 -6.09
C SER A 410 35.52 3.67 -5.62
N SER A 411 35.02 4.90 -5.76
CA SER A 411 33.63 5.28 -5.50
C SER A 411 32.66 4.88 -6.61
N VAL A 412 33.14 4.48 -7.79
CA VAL A 412 32.34 3.97 -8.91
C VAL A 412 32.38 2.45 -8.89
N MET A 413 31.23 1.82 -8.73
CA MET A 413 31.14 0.39 -8.42
C MET A 413 30.30 -0.34 -9.47
N TYR A 414 30.73 -1.54 -9.83
CA TYR A 414 29.84 -2.52 -10.45
C TYR A 414 29.02 -3.19 -9.36
N ASP A 415 27.70 -3.23 -9.57
CA ASP A 415 26.73 -3.81 -8.66
C ASP A 415 26.10 -5.05 -9.30
N LEU A 416 26.20 -6.19 -8.58
CA LEU A 416 25.54 -7.43 -8.91
C LEU A 416 24.67 -7.91 -7.74
N VAL A 417 23.36 -7.85 -7.94
CA VAL A 417 22.36 -8.42 -7.05
C VAL A 417 21.96 -9.80 -7.53
N GLU A 418 21.97 -10.79 -6.64
CA GLU A 418 21.60 -12.17 -6.93
C GLU A 418 20.58 -12.71 -5.93
N TYR A 419 19.59 -13.49 -6.39
CA TYR A 419 18.54 -14.03 -5.51
C TYR A 419 17.80 -15.22 -6.12
N HIS A 420 17.12 -16.00 -5.28
CA HIS A 420 16.16 -17.00 -5.73
C HIS A 420 14.77 -16.38 -5.92
N GLY A 421 14.12 -16.70 -7.02
CA GLY A 421 12.88 -16.06 -7.46
C GLY A 421 11.64 -16.52 -6.69
N SER A 422 11.74 -17.65 -6.00
CA SER A 422 10.69 -18.21 -5.14
C SER A 422 11.28 -18.66 -3.80
N LEU A 423 10.50 -18.52 -2.73
CA LEU A 423 10.81 -19.09 -1.41
C LEU A 423 10.96 -20.62 -1.44
N THR A 424 10.33 -21.29 -2.42
CA THR A 424 10.38 -22.74 -2.58
C THR A 424 11.54 -23.24 -3.45
N ASP A 425 12.36 -22.34 -3.99
CA ASP A 425 13.50 -22.73 -4.82
C ASP A 425 14.50 -23.56 -4.00
N LYS A 426 15.06 -24.61 -4.60
CA LYS A 426 16.11 -25.42 -3.95
C LYS A 426 17.44 -24.63 -3.96
N PRO A 427 18.38 -24.89 -3.05
CA PRO A 427 19.69 -24.22 -3.05
C PRO A 427 20.46 -24.34 -4.38
N SER A 428 20.22 -25.41 -5.15
CA SER A 428 20.81 -25.63 -6.47
C SER A 428 20.07 -24.96 -7.63
N SER A 429 18.96 -24.27 -7.38
CA SER A 429 18.18 -23.59 -8.42
C SER A 429 18.98 -22.42 -9.00
N LYS A 430 18.69 -22.07 -10.26
CA LYS A 430 19.32 -20.92 -10.90
C LYS A 430 18.87 -19.63 -10.20
N ARG A 431 19.84 -18.82 -9.74
CA ARG A 431 19.58 -17.49 -9.19
C ARG A 431 19.32 -16.48 -10.30
N LYS A 432 18.41 -15.54 -10.04
CA LYS A 432 18.19 -14.34 -10.87
C LYS A 432 19.27 -13.31 -10.55
N GLN A 433 19.61 -12.49 -11.54
CA GLN A 433 20.67 -11.49 -11.45
C GLN A 433 20.15 -10.13 -11.89
N ILE A 434 20.52 -9.08 -11.17
CA ILE A 434 20.32 -7.68 -11.55
C ILE A 434 21.69 -7.02 -11.51
N GLU A 435 22.07 -6.39 -12.62
CA GLU A 435 23.39 -5.77 -12.79
C GLU A 435 23.25 -4.27 -13.02
N GLY A 436 24.18 -3.50 -12.46
CA GLY A 436 24.25 -2.06 -12.66
C GLY A 436 25.63 -1.46 -12.40
N ILE A 437 25.68 -0.14 -12.53
CA ILE A 437 26.85 0.67 -12.18
C ILE A 437 26.37 1.80 -11.25
N ASP A 438 27.00 1.89 -10.09
CA ASP A 438 26.83 2.97 -9.14
C ASP A 438 27.85 4.07 -9.37
N ARG A 439 27.38 5.30 -9.55
CA ARG A 439 28.24 6.48 -9.64
C ARG A 439 27.92 7.44 -8.50
N PRO A 440 28.94 8.00 -7.83
CA PRO A 440 28.72 8.95 -6.74
C PRO A 440 27.98 10.19 -7.27
N LYS A 441 27.03 10.71 -6.50
CA LYS A 441 26.36 11.98 -6.83
C LYS A 441 27.26 13.13 -6.37
N SER A 442 27.81 13.88 -7.33
CA SER A 442 28.62 15.06 -7.07
C SER A 442 27.74 16.31 -6.90
N ASP A 443 27.83 16.99 -5.76
CA ASP A 443 27.48 18.41 -5.64
C ASP A 443 28.76 19.26 -5.71
N ASN A 444 28.64 20.48 -6.26
CA ASN A 444 29.75 21.40 -6.62
C ASN A 444 30.67 21.86 -5.45
N ASN A 445 30.55 21.30 -4.24
CA ASN A 445 31.41 21.58 -3.09
C ASN A 445 32.01 20.27 -2.55
N GLU A 446 33.34 20.12 -2.66
CA GLU A 446 34.06 18.86 -2.36
C GLU A 446 34.11 18.47 -0.87
N GLU A 447 33.95 19.41 0.08
CA GLU A 447 34.18 19.15 1.52
C GLU A 447 32.95 18.64 2.32
N ASP A 448 31.76 18.61 1.72
CA ASP A 448 30.48 18.29 2.39
C ASP A 448 29.66 17.17 1.70
N GLN A 449 30.28 16.39 0.81
CA GLN A 449 29.56 15.38 0.03
C GLN A 449 29.10 14.18 0.87
N LEU A 450 27.79 13.90 0.78
CA LEU A 450 27.13 12.73 1.36
C LEU A 450 27.52 11.47 0.59
N VAL A 451 27.55 10.34 1.30
CA VAL A 451 27.79 8.99 0.75
C VAL A 451 26.55 8.52 -0.02
N GLU A 452 26.34 9.09 -1.20
CA GLU A 452 25.19 8.86 -2.08
C GLU A 452 25.64 8.47 -3.50
N TRP A 453 24.96 7.49 -4.07
CA TRP A 453 25.15 7.02 -5.43
C TRP A 453 23.88 7.15 -6.26
N ARG A 454 24.08 7.23 -7.57
CA ARG A 454 23.08 6.93 -8.57
C ARG A 454 23.46 5.61 -9.25
N TRP A 455 22.64 4.61 -9.00
CA TRP A 455 22.64 3.34 -9.70
C TRP A 455 22.05 3.50 -11.11
N ARG A 456 22.62 2.81 -12.10
CA ARG A 456 22.03 2.61 -13.43
C ARG A 456 22.13 1.15 -13.85
N GLY A 457 21.02 0.60 -14.33
CA GLY A 457 20.99 -0.79 -14.79
C GLY A 457 21.86 -1.04 -16.02
N LYS A 458 22.28 -2.29 -16.21
CA LYS A 458 22.97 -2.76 -17.42
C LYS A 458 22.04 -3.54 -18.35
N GLY A 459 22.44 -3.65 -19.61
CA GLY A 459 21.70 -4.40 -20.63
C GLY A 459 20.29 -3.86 -20.85
N LEU A 460 19.27 -4.72 -20.65
CA LEU A 460 17.85 -4.36 -20.79
C LEU A 460 17.38 -3.35 -19.72
N LEU A 461 18.11 -3.22 -18.60
CA LEU A 461 17.77 -2.32 -17.49
C LEU A 461 18.40 -0.92 -17.63
N ARG A 462 19.05 -0.60 -18.75
CA ARG A 462 19.80 0.67 -18.95
C ARG A 462 18.98 1.95 -18.83
N LEU A 463 17.65 1.86 -18.92
CA LEU A 463 16.73 2.98 -18.76
C LEU A 463 16.30 3.19 -17.30
N LEU A 464 16.66 2.26 -16.40
CA LEU A 464 16.34 2.33 -14.99
C LEU A 464 17.50 2.95 -14.21
N SER A 465 17.15 3.81 -13.26
CA SER A 465 18.09 4.39 -12.32
C SER A 465 17.47 4.52 -10.94
N SER A 466 18.30 4.41 -9.91
CA SER A 466 17.90 4.57 -8.52
C SER A 466 18.95 5.38 -7.77
N ASP A 467 18.52 6.35 -6.97
CA ASP A 467 19.41 7.08 -6.07
C ASP A 467 19.38 6.40 -4.70
N TRP A 468 20.53 6.13 -4.12
CA TRP A 468 20.64 5.48 -2.81
C TRP A 468 21.84 5.99 -2.02
N GLN A 469 21.79 5.83 -0.70
CA GLN A 469 22.83 6.31 0.21
C GLN A 469 22.99 5.39 1.43
N VAL A 470 24.16 5.43 2.07
CA VAL A 470 24.40 4.77 3.35
C VAL A 470 23.95 5.68 4.49
N ILE A 471 23.05 5.17 5.34
CA ILE A 471 22.49 5.92 6.48
C ILE A 471 22.94 5.36 7.84
N GLY A 472 23.72 4.28 7.85
CA GLY A 472 24.32 3.67 9.04
C GLY A 472 25.30 2.57 8.64
N TYR A 473 26.41 2.41 9.35
CA TYR A 473 27.30 1.27 9.14
C TYR A 473 28.16 0.97 10.38
N ASN A 474 28.63 -0.28 10.46
CA ASN A 474 29.80 -0.70 11.22
C ASN A 474 30.66 -1.56 10.31
N LEU A 475 31.93 -1.18 10.11
CA LEU A 475 32.88 -1.89 9.25
C LEU A 475 34.16 -2.13 10.05
N SER A 476 34.20 -3.27 10.74
CA SER A 476 35.26 -3.70 11.65
C SER A 476 36.61 -3.86 10.92
N GLY A 477 37.70 -3.54 11.61
CA GLY A 477 39.04 -3.46 11.03
C GLY A 477 39.77 -4.79 11.00
N SER A 478 40.17 -5.23 9.81
CA SER A 478 41.16 -6.30 9.63
C SER A 478 42.52 -5.68 9.27
N GLY A 479 43.38 -5.53 10.28
CA GLY A 479 44.85 -5.59 10.17
C GLY A 479 45.61 -4.55 9.33
N ASN A 480 45.88 -3.37 9.90
CA ASN A 480 47.24 -2.81 10.06
C ASN A 480 47.20 -1.39 10.65
N GLY A 481 47.52 -1.29 11.95
CA GLY A 481 47.99 -0.08 12.62
C GLY A 481 46.97 1.06 12.81
N PHE A 482 46.56 1.28 14.06
CA PHE A 482 45.58 2.26 14.56
C PHE A 482 44.14 1.75 14.65
N ASP A 483 43.94 0.86 15.62
CA ASP A 483 42.63 0.40 16.09
C ASP A 483 42.15 1.33 17.20
N ASP A 484 41.27 2.27 16.85
CA ASP A 484 40.72 3.28 17.78
C ASP A 484 39.52 2.73 18.56
N GLY A 485 39.59 1.46 19.00
CA GLY A 485 38.74 0.81 20.02
C GLY A 485 37.19 0.86 19.87
N LYS A 486 36.64 1.45 18.81
CA LYS A 486 35.20 1.76 18.69
C LYS A 486 34.37 0.74 17.90
N ASN A 487 34.98 -0.14 17.11
CA ASN A 487 34.26 -1.01 16.16
C ASN A 487 34.47 -2.51 16.45
N SER A 488 34.10 -2.99 17.64
CA SER A 488 34.25 -4.40 18.07
C SER A 488 33.03 -5.29 17.75
N GLY A 489 32.17 -4.90 16.81
CA GLY A 489 30.93 -5.61 16.45
C GLY A 489 30.94 -6.17 15.01
N PRO A 490 29.96 -7.03 14.65
CA PRO A 490 29.86 -7.56 13.29
C PRO A 490 29.65 -6.44 12.28
N ASP A 491 30.13 -6.68 11.06
CA ASP A 491 29.96 -5.77 9.92
C ASP A 491 28.49 -5.68 9.49
N TRP A 492 27.96 -4.47 9.42
CA TRP A 492 26.64 -4.17 8.89
C TRP A 492 26.59 -2.82 8.18
N VAL A 493 25.63 -2.68 7.27
CA VAL A 493 25.34 -1.43 6.56
C VAL A 493 23.83 -1.28 6.45
N ILE A 494 23.33 -0.06 6.65
CA ILE A 494 21.94 0.31 6.37
C ILE A 494 21.96 1.24 5.16
N THR A 495 21.33 0.81 4.08
CA THR A 495 21.16 1.61 2.86
C THR A 495 19.74 2.12 2.76
N PHE A 496 19.60 3.35 2.26
CA PHE A 496 18.33 3.99 1.96
C PHE A 496 18.23 4.23 0.46
N PHE A 497 17.15 3.76 -0.14
CA PHE A 497 16.83 3.92 -1.56
C PHE A 497 15.72 4.93 -1.73
N ARG A 498 15.90 5.86 -2.68
CA ARG A 498 14.82 6.77 -3.08
C ARG A 498 13.81 6.03 -3.94
N GLN A 499 12.56 6.49 -3.89
CA GLN A 499 11.52 6.05 -4.80
C GLN A 499 11.96 6.24 -6.27
N THR A 500 11.73 5.20 -7.07
CA THR A 500 11.87 5.22 -8.52
C THR A 500 10.49 5.01 -9.16
N LEU A 501 10.43 5.01 -10.50
CA LEU A 501 9.22 4.66 -11.24
C LEU A 501 8.73 3.23 -10.99
N LEU A 502 9.60 2.33 -10.50
CA LEU A 502 9.29 0.89 -10.36
C LEU A 502 9.39 0.38 -8.92
N THR A 503 10.03 1.13 -8.03
CA THR A 503 10.27 0.71 -6.64
C THR A 503 9.96 1.85 -5.68
N PRO A 504 9.23 1.60 -4.58
CA PRO A 504 9.04 2.61 -3.54
C PRO A 504 10.37 2.96 -2.86
N THR A 505 10.37 4.02 -2.07
CA THR A 505 11.45 4.27 -1.10
C THR A 505 11.61 3.06 -0.20
N GLY A 506 12.85 2.70 0.13
CA GLY A 506 13.07 1.58 1.03
C GLY A 506 14.41 1.59 1.74
N ILE A 507 14.54 0.67 2.68
CA ILE A 507 15.75 0.44 3.46
C ILE A 507 16.13 -1.03 3.32
N ASP A 508 17.42 -1.28 3.15
CA ASP A 508 17.98 -2.61 3.34
C ASP A 508 18.99 -2.60 4.50
N ILE A 509 19.04 -3.70 5.24
CA ILE A 509 20.10 -4.01 6.21
C ILE A 509 20.97 -5.11 5.61
N TYR A 510 22.26 -4.81 5.49
CA TYR A 510 23.29 -5.71 4.99
C TYR A 510 24.11 -6.29 6.12
N SER A 511 24.62 -7.51 5.91
CA SER A 511 25.60 -8.15 6.79
C SER A 511 26.53 -9.09 6.00
N ARG A 512 27.62 -9.55 6.63
CA ARG A 512 28.62 -10.43 5.99
C ARG A 512 28.21 -11.89 5.87
N SER A 513 27.23 -12.30 6.67
CA SER A 513 26.65 -13.64 6.62
C SER A 513 25.20 -13.57 7.12
N PRO A 514 24.28 -14.41 6.62
CA PRO A 514 22.89 -14.42 7.05
C PRO A 514 22.67 -14.54 8.57
N SER A 515 23.64 -15.12 9.29
CA SER A 515 23.61 -15.31 10.74
C SER A 515 24.57 -14.41 11.51
N SER A 516 25.22 -13.44 10.85
CA SER A 516 26.26 -12.60 11.48
C SER A 516 25.74 -11.48 12.37
N LEU A 517 24.44 -11.15 12.32
CA LEU A 517 23.84 -10.13 13.18
C LEU A 517 23.08 -10.78 14.35
N PRO A 518 23.56 -10.62 15.60
CA PRO A 518 22.80 -11.04 16.77
C PRO A 518 21.42 -10.36 16.82
N ASN A 519 20.40 -11.09 17.27
CA ASN A 519 19.02 -10.57 17.36
C ASN A 519 18.95 -9.24 18.14
N GLN A 520 19.69 -9.14 19.24
CA GLN A 520 19.75 -7.92 20.04
C GLN A 520 20.31 -6.73 19.24
N LEU A 521 21.36 -6.94 18.44
CA LEU A 521 21.92 -5.89 17.60
C LEU A 521 20.95 -5.51 16.48
N LYS A 522 20.27 -6.49 15.89
CA LYS A 522 19.23 -6.24 14.88
C LYS A 522 18.08 -5.41 15.42
N GLU A 523 17.60 -5.70 16.63
CA GLU A 523 16.58 -4.89 17.31
C GLU A 523 17.07 -3.47 17.57
N GLN A 524 18.35 -3.28 17.94
CA GLN A 524 18.95 -1.96 18.07
C GLN A 524 19.01 -1.19 16.74
N LEU A 525 19.34 -1.87 15.64
CA LEU A 525 19.33 -1.25 14.30
C LEU A 525 17.91 -0.83 13.89
N LEU A 526 16.90 -1.68 14.11
CA LEU A 526 15.51 -1.35 13.85
C LEU A 526 15.03 -0.20 14.74
N GLN A 527 15.42 -0.18 16.02
CA GLN A 527 15.11 0.93 16.92
C GLN A 527 15.76 2.24 16.46
N ALA A 528 17.01 2.20 15.97
CA ALA A 528 17.69 3.36 15.42
C ALA A 528 16.98 3.90 14.15
N ILE A 529 16.46 3.02 13.29
CA ILE A 529 15.62 3.41 12.15
C ILE A 529 14.33 4.08 12.65
N ARG A 530 13.67 3.49 13.65
CA ARG A 530 12.43 4.01 14.25
C ARG A 530 12.61 5.40 14.85
N ASP A 531 13.74 5.64 15.52
CA ASP A 531 14.07 6.90 16.18
C ASP A 531 14.67 7.95 15.22
N HIS A 532 14.81 7.62 13.93
CA HIS A 532 15.41 8.50 12.95
C HIS A 532 14.57 9.78 12.77
N PRO A 533 15.18 11.00 12.75
CA PRO A 533 14.45 12.28 12.72
C PRO A 533 13.71 12.54 11.41
N CYS A 534 14.12 11.90 10.32
CA CYS A 534 13.37 11.92 9.05
C CYS A 534 12.20 10.94 9.11
N ASN A 535 10.97 11.47 9.10
CA ASN A 535 9.72 10.71 9.10
C ASN A 535 9.66 9.63 8.00
N VAL A 536 10.29 9.87 6.84
CA VAL A 536 10.35 8.89 5.76
C VAL A 536 11.12 7.64 6.22
N VAL A 537 12.29 7.80 6.84
CA VAL A 537 13.11 6.68 7.33
C VAL A 537 12.42 5.97 8.49
N SER A 538 11.91 6.71 9.46
CA SER A 538 11.26 6.11 10.64
C SER A 538 9.98 5.36 10.29
N SER A 539 9.19 5.85 9.33
CA SER A 539 7.99 5.14 8.87
C SER A 539 8.28 3.81 8.17
N LEU A 540 9.48 3.61 7.62
CA LEU A 540 9.82 2.38 6.89
C LEU A 540 10.08 1.19 7.83
N VAL A 541 10.41 1.44 9.11
CA VAL A 541 10.69 0.37 10.08
C VAL A 541 9.54 -0.63 10.20
N ASP A 542 8.29 -0.16 10.12
CA ASP A 542 7.09 -0.98 10.27
C ASP A 542 6.84 -1.91 9.07
N SER A 543 7.54 -1.66 7.97
CA SER A 543 7.52 -2.48 6.76
C SER A 543 8.75 -3.37 6.60
N MET A 544 9.73 -3.28 7.51
CA MET A 544 10.91 -4.14 7.49
C MET A 544 10.52 -5.59 7.73
N PHE A 545 11.03 -6.50 6.91
CA PHE A 545 10.89 -7.94 7.08
C PHE A 545 12.21 -8.64 6.78
N ASP A 546 12.35 -9.84 7.32
CA ASP A 546 13.56 -10.64 7.13
C ASP A 546 13.53 -11.35 5.80
N ILE A 547 14.65 -11.26 5.08
CA ILE A 547 14.81 -12.02 3.85
C ILE A 547 15.31 -13.41 4.24
N PRO A 548 14.61 -14.49 3.86
CA PRO A 548 15.06 -15.83 4.17
C PRO A 548 16.38 -16.15 3.47
N HIS A 549 17.26 -16.85 4.17
CA HIS A 549 18.49 -17.40 3.60
C HIS A 549 18.61 -18.86 3.99
N ASP A 550 18.89 -19.72 3.01
CA ASP A 550 19.27 -21.10 3.24
C ASP A 550 20.66 -21.06 3.88
N LEU A 551 20.78 -21.61 5.09
CA LEU A 551 22.07 -21.74 5.76
C LEU A 551 22.87 -22.87 5.10
N PRO A 552 24.21 -22.73 4.98
CA PRO A 552 25.08 -23.79 4.46
C PRO A 552 24.97 -25.11 5.21
#